data_AF-A0A7Y3I784-F1
#
_entry.id   AF-A0A7Y3I784-F1
#
_cell.length_a   1.000
_cell.length_b   1.000
_cell.length_c   1.000
_cell.angle_alpha   90.00
_cell.angle_beta   90.00
_cell.angle_gamma   90.00
#
_symmetry.space_group_name_H-M   'P 1'
#
loop_
_entity.id
_entity.type
_entity.pdbx_description
1 polymer ?
#
loop_
_entity_poly.entity_id
_entity_poly.type
_entity_poly.pdbx_seq_one_letter_code
_entity_poly.pdbx_strand_id
1 'polypeptide(L)'
;PEDVATLSSLQEAILEGCAPLVPPDGLLVYATCTLEDEENVSQVTRFMKRHPAFRLEVGPAPSEALQAPGFLHVTPQRFGYDGAFAARLRRVE
;
A
#
# COMPACT_ATOMS: atom_id res chain seq x y z
N PRO A 1 -3.82 -12.20 -16.24
CA PRO A 1 -4.44 -10.86 -16.40
C PRO A 1 -5.80 -10.73 -15.73
N GLU A 2 -6.73 -11.66 -15.94
CA GLU A 2 -8.03 -11.67 -15.23
C GLU A 2 -7.90 -11.81 -13.71
N ASP A 3 -6.89 -12.55 -13.25
CA ASP A 3 -6.61 -12.70 -11.81
C ASP A 3 -6.23 -11.38 -11.15
N VAL A 4 -5.40 -10.54 -11.81
CA VAL A 4 -4.98 -9.25 -11.26
C VAL A 4 -6.18 -8.35 -11.02
N ALA A 5 -7.08 -8.21 -11.99
CA ALA A 5 -8.28 -7.39 -11.83
C ALA A 5 -9.20 -7.89 -10.70
N THR A 6 -9.35 -9.22 -10.59
CA THR A 6 -10.17 -9.85 -9.56
C THR A 6 -9.56 -9.66 -8.17
N LEU A 7 -8.24 -9.87 -8.04
CA LEU A 7 -7.50 -9.70 -6.79
C LEU A 7 -7.43 -8.23 -6.37
N SER A 8 -7.18 -7.29 -7.27
CA SER A 8 -7.23 -5.85 -6.99
C SER A 8 -8.60 -5.42 -6.45
N SER A 9 -9.69 -5.96 -7.00
CA SER A 9 -11.05 -5.69 -6.52
C SER A 9 -11.27 -6.22 -5.11
N LEU A 10 -10.76 -7.42 -4.79
CA LEU A 10 -10.81 -7.98 -3.44
C LEU A 10 -9.96 -7.17 -2.45
N GLN A 11 -8.74 -6.81 -2.83
CA GLN A 11 -7.83 -5.98 -2.03
C GLN A 11 -8.46 -4.62 -1.72
N GLU A 12 -9.18 -4.03 -2.69
CA GLU A 12 -9.92 -2.79 -2.48
C GLU A 12 -11.00 -2.99 -1.41
N ALA A 13 -11.83 -4.03 -1.54
CA ALA A 13 -12.89 -4.30 -0.57
C ALA A 13 -12.34 -4.51 0.85
N ILE A 14 -11.19 -5.18 0.97
CA ILE A 14 -10.49 -5.36 2.25
C ILE A 14 -10.04 -4.00 2.81
N LEU A 15 -9.36 -3.18 2.01
CA LEU A 15 -8.89 -1.85 2.43
C LEU A 15 -10.04 -0.95 2.88
N GLU A 16 -11.14 -0.92 2.13
CA GLU A 16 -12.35 -0.17 2.47
C GLU A 16 -12.97 -0.66 3.78
N GLY A 17 -12.99 -1.97 4.02
CA GLY A 17 -13.45 -2.56 5.29
C GLY A 17 -12.54 -2.25 6.48
N CYS A 18 -11.23 -2.08 6.26
CA CYS A 18 -10.27 -1.73 7.30
C CYS A 18 -10.32 -0.24 7.68
N ALA A 19 -10.60 0.67 6.74
CA ALA A 19 -10.60 2.11 6.97
C ALA A 19 -11.35 2.59 8.23
N PRO A 20 -12.61 2.17 8.49
CA PRO A 20 -13.35 2.63 9.67
C PRO A 20 -12.81 2.08 11.00
N LEU A 21 -11.96 1.05 10.97
CA LEU A 21 -11.38 0.43 12.17
C LEU A 21 -10.13 1.15 12.68
N VAL A 22 -9.57 2.05 11.86
CA VAL A 22 -8.38 2.82 12.21
C VAL A 22 -8.81 4.03 13.04
N PRO A 23 -8.37 4.17 14.30
CA PRO A 23 -8.71 5.34 15.12
C PRO A 23 -8.04 6.61 14.58
N PRO A 24 -8.46 7.81 15.05
CA PRO A 24 -7.67 9.03 14.91
C PRO A 24 -6.21 8.84 15.28
N ASP A 25 -5.32 9.42 14.49
CA ASP A 25 -3.86 9.21 14.56
C ASP A 25 -3.44 7.73 14.45
N GLY A 26 -4.30 6.84 13.97
CA GLY A 26 -4.03 5.43 13.77
C GLY A 26 -3.27 5.14 12.48
N LEU A 27 -2.71 3.92 12.40
CA LEU A 27 -2.00 3.42 11.23
C LEU A 27 -2.79 2.38 10.47
N LEU A 28 -2.74 2.48 9.15
CA LEU A 28 -3.05 1.40 8.22
C LEU A 28 -1.81 1.07 7.41
N VAL A 29 -1.38 -0.19 7.43
CA VAL A 29 -0.30 -0.68 6.57
C VAL A 29 -0.90 -1.64 5.56
N TYR A 30 -0.68 -1.34 4.28
CA TYR A 30 -1.06 -2.19 3.15
C TYR A 30 0.21 -2.82 2.58
N ALA A 31 0.19 -4.12 2.32
CA ALA A 31 1.35 -4.83 1.79
C ALA A 31 0.93 -6.03 0.92
N THR A 32 1.74 -6.33 -0.08
CA THR A 32 1.52 -7.43 -1.04
C THR A 32 2.86 -8.07 -1.43
N CYS A 33 2.81 -9.27 -1.98
CA CYS A 33 3.96 -10.00 -2.54
C CYS A 33 3.94 -10.01 -4.08
N THR A 34 3.48 -8.92 -4.68
CA THR A 34 3.34 -8.71 -6.14
C THR A 34 4.07 -7.43 -6.53
N LEU A 35 4.48 -7.36 -7.81
CA LEU A 35 5.09 -6.17 -8.40
C LEU A 35 4.12 -5.39 -9.29
N GLU A 36 2.89 -5.88 -9.46
CA GLU A 36 1.88 -5.27 -10.33
C GLU A 36 1.35 -3.95 -9.75
N ASP A 37 1.35 -2.89 -10.54
CA ASP A 37 0.95 -1.55 -10.10
C ASP A 37 -0.54 -1.48 -9.73
N GLU A 38 -1.37 -2.28 -10.40
CA GLU A 38 -2.81 -2.44 -10.17
C GLU A 38 -3.14 -3.00 -8.78
N GLU A 39 -2.22 -3.74 -8.17
CA GLU A 39 -2.35 -4.27 -6.82
C GLU A 39 -1.67 -3.36 -5.78
N ASN A 40 -0.87 -2.39 -6.22
CA ASN A 40 0.07 -1.65 -5.37
C ASN A 40 -0.22 -0.14 -5.36
N VAL A 41 0.54 0.65 -6.13
CA VAL A 41 0.46 2.11 -6.15
C VAL A 41 -0.93 2.59 -6.55
N SER A 42 -1.58 1.89 -7.49
CA SER A 42 -2.94 2.21 -7.94
C SER A 42 -3.97 2.04 -6.82
N GLN A 43 -3.85 0.96 -6.04
CA GLN A 43 -4.74 0.68 -4.90
C GLN A 43 -4.63 1.76 -3.83
N VAL A 44 -3.40 2.08 -3.41
CA VAL A 44 -3.17 3.08 -2.36
C VAL A 44 -3.59 4.47 -2.82
N THR A 45 -3.32 4.81 -4.09
CA THR A 45 -3.74 6.10 -4.67
C THR A 45 -5.26 6.23 -4.69
N ARG A 46 -5.97 5.17 -5.11
CA ARG A 46 -7.44 5.15 -5.14
C ARG A 46 -8.04 5.21 -3.74
N PHE A 47 -7.46 4.46 -2.80
CA PHE A 47 -7.84 4.50 -1.39
C PHE A 47 -7.74 5.91 -0.80
N MET A 48 -6.59 6.58 -0.95
CA MET A 48 -6.40 7.94 -0.43
C MET A 48 -7.32 8.98 -1.09
N LYS A 49 -7.72 8.76 -2.36
CA LYS A 49 -8.72 9.62 -3.02
C LYS A 49 -10.11 9.48 -2.41
N ARG A 50 -10.48 8.27 -1.96
CA ARG A 50 -11.79 7.97 -1.35
C ARG A 50 -11.82 8.29 0.14
N HIS A 51 -10.68 8.16 0.82
CA HIS A 51 -10.52 8.39 2.25
C HIS A 51 -9.53 9.53 2.50
N PRO A 52 -9.94 10.81 2.32
CA PRO A 52 -9.04 11.97 2.39
C PRO A 52 -8.43 12.21 3.78
N ALA A 53 -8.98 11.58 4.82
CA ALA A 53 -8.42 11.54 6.17
C ALA A 53 -7.16 10.67 6.27
N PHE A 54 -6.83 9.87 5.25
CA PHE A 54 -5.60 9.07 5.23
C PHE A 54 -4.51 9.75 4.40
N ARG A 55 -3.30 9.81 4.96
CA ARG A 55 -2.11 10.38 4.34
C ARG A 55 -0.97 9.37 4.33
N LEU A 56 -0.24 9.30 3.21
CA LEU A 56 0.97 8.50 3.13
C LEU A 56 2.03 9.04 4.09
N GLU A 57 2.61 8.14 4.88
CA GLU A 57 3.69 8.41 5.82
C GLU A 57 4.87 7.51 5.46
N VAL A 58 6.09 8.05 5.45
CA VAL A 58 7.29 7.23 5.24
C VAL A 58 7.47 6.30 6.45
N GLY A 59 7.40 4.99 6.20
CA GLY A 59 7.59 3.98 7.24
C GLY A 59 9.05 3.73 7.59
N PRO A 60 9.31 3.05 8.71
CA PRO A 60 10.66 2.59 9.05
C PRO A 60 11.07 1.47 8.08
N ALA A 61 11.89 1.80 7.10
CA ALA A 61 12.44 0.86 6.14
C ALA A 61 13.83 1.30 5.68
N PRO A 62 14.67 0.38 5.17
CA PRO A 62 15.94 0.75 4.56
C PRO A 62 15.72 1.76 3.43
N SER A 63 16.54 2.81 3.36
CA SER A 63 16.36 3.91 2.40
C SER A 63 16.46 3.42 0.95
N GLU A 64 17.20 2.34 0.72
CA GLU A 64 17.28 1.67 -0.57
C GLU A 64 15.96 1.02 -1.00
N ALA A 65 15.10 0.60 -0.06
CA ALA A 65 13.81 -0.01 -0.37
C ALA A 65 12.69 1.04 -0.48
N LEU A 66 12.94 2.27 -0.04
CA LEU A 66 11.97 3.36 -0.09
C LEU A 66 12.04 4.10 -1.42
N GLN A 67 10.88 4.27 -2.04
CA GLN A 67 10.70 5.07 -3.24
C GLN A 67 9.74 6.23 -2.96
N ALA A 68 10.04 7.41 -3.52
CA ALA A 68 9.15 8.56 -3.41
C ALA A 68 7.76 8.19 -3.98
N PRO A 69 6.66 8.58 -3.31
CA PRO A 69 6.56 9.48 -2.16
C PRO A 69 6.72 8.84 -0.76
N GLY A 70 7.04 7.55 -0.65
CA GLY A 70 7.19 6.85 0.63
C GLY A 70 6.80 5.37 0.61
N PHE A 71 6.66 4.77 -0.58
CA PHE A 71 6.35 3.36 -0.73
C PHE A 71 7.60 2.51 -0.49
N LEU A 72 7.42 1.34 0.11
CA LEU A 72 8.44 0.30 0.13
C LEU A 72 8.27 -0.54 -1.13
N HIS A 73 9.31 -0.60 -1.96
CA HIS A 73 9.41 -1.45 -3.15
C HIS A 73 10.66 -2.33 -3.03
N VAL A 74 10.44 -3.63 -2.88
CA VAL A 74 11.48 -4.66 -2.92
C VAL A 74 11.38 -5.37 -4.24
N THR A 75 12.45 -5.33 -5.04
CA THR A 75 12.55 -6.06 -6.30
C THR A 75 13.62 -7.14 -6.24
N PRO A 76 13.42 -8.30 -6.88
CA PRO A 76 14.40 -9.39 -6.86
C PRO A 76 15.78 -9.00 -7.36
N GLN A 77 15.84 -8.14 -8.38
CA GLN A 77 17.10 -7.72 -9.00
C GLN A 77 17.95 -6.87 -8.04
N ARG A 78 17.31 -6.13 -7.13
CA ARG A 78 18.01 -5.23 -6.20
C ARG A 78 18.34 -5.91 -4.87
N PHE A 79 17.47 -6.79 -4.40
CA PHE A 79 17.55 -7.32 -3.04
C PHE A 79 17.85 -8.82 -2.96
N GLY A 80 17.74 -9.57 -4.05
CA GLY A 80 17.96 -11.02 -4.05
C GLY A 80 16.88 -11.84 -3.35
N TYR A 81 15.71 -11.24 -3.06
CA TYR A 81 14.52 -11.87 -2.47
C TYR A 81 13.31 -11.75 -3.39
N ASP A 82 12.20 -12.37 -3.02
CA ASP A 82 10.93 -12.18 -3.74
C ASP A 82 10.46 -10.72 -3.71
N GLY A 83 9.68 -10.33 -4.71
CA GLY A 83 9.15 -8.98 -4.84
C GLY A 83 8.12 -8.66 -3.76
N ALA A 84 8.17 -7.45 -3.20
CA ALA A 84 7.21 -7.01 -2.20
C ALA A 84 6.93 -5.51 -2.28
N PHE A 85 5.71 -5.15 -1.90
CA PHE A 85 5.24 -3.77 -1.79
C PHE A 85 4.72 -3.50 -0.37
N ALA A 86 4.94 -2.29 0.14
CA ALA A 86 4.16 -1.80 1.27
C ALA A 86 3.93 -0.28 1.23
N ALA A 87 2.78 0.13 1.78
CA ALA A 87 2.43 1.52 2.02
C ALA A 87 1.95 1.71 3.46
N ARG A 88 2.41 2.77 4.12
CA ARG A 88 2.01 3.15 5.47
C ARG A 88 1.17 4.42 5.39
N LEU A 89 -0.05 4.36 5.90
CA LEU A 89 -1.02 5.45 5.88
C LEU A 89 -1.38 5.85 7.31
N ARG A 90 -1.32 7.14 7.60
CA ARG A 90 -1.80 7.76 8.85
C ARG A 90 -3.21 8.27 8.64
N ARG A 91 -4.13 7.95 9.55
CA ARG A 91 -5.39 8.68 9.66
C ARG A 91 -5.16 9.97 10.44
N VAL A 92 -5.40 11.13 9.83
CA VAL A 92 -5.10 12.47 10.41
C VAL A 92 -6.34 13.18 11.01
N GLU A 93 -7.39 12.42 11.31
CA GLU A 93 -8.66 12.90 11.90
C GLU A 93 -9.17 11.99 13.01
#